data_AF-A0A6N7ZP90-F1
#
_entry.id   AF-A0A6N7ZP90-F1
#
_cell.length_a   1.000
_cell.length_b   1.000
_cell.length_c   1.000
_cell.angle_alpha   90.00
_cell.angle_beta   90.00
_cell.angle_gamma   90.00
#
_symmetry.space_group_name_H-M   'P 1'
#
loop_
_entity.id
_entity.type
_entity.pdbx_description
1 polymer ?
#
loop_
_entity_poly.entity_id
_entity_poly.type
_entity_poly.pdbx_seq_one_letter_code
_entity_poly.pdbx_strand_id
1 'polypeptide(L)'
;MCKWAAWSGNPKYLEELICDPEHSLIEQSRHAASCSYSVNAVGFGAAWYDDRVTPCIYKDVRPAWTDPNLLQLAHHVKASVFLAHVRVSTSAATARDNCHPFSYGRWSFMHNGMIGGYDRVQRRVNDVIHDAFYDQRIKRQIDHMIPDALFDRRLGTTDSEVIFLIALGCGLDSQPIFAMARAVGMLENLSETRGGQPAMRFAACWS
;
A
#
# COMPACT_ATOMS: atom_id res chain seq x y z
N MET A 1 2.62 4.30 -10.57
CA MET A 1 1.73 3.25 -10.04
C MET A 1 2.60 2.06 -9.70
N CYS A 2 2.41 1.51 -8.52
CA CYS A 2 3.11 0.33 -8.05
C CYS A 2 2.67 -0.93 -8.82
N LYS A 3 3.27 -2.07 -8.53
CA LYS A 3 2.83 -3.38 -9.01
C LYS A 3 2.64 -4.33 -7.84
N TRP A 4 1.66 -5.22 -7.94
CA TRP A 4 1.39 -6.21 -6.91
C TRP A 4 0.83 -7.49 -7.51
N ALA A 5 0.95 -8.57 -6.76
CA ALA A 5 0.41 -9.89 -7.07
C ALA A 5 -0.17 -10.50 -5.80
N ALA A 6 -1.23 -11.30 -5.93
CA ALA A 6 -1.83 -12.02 -4.82
C ALA A 6 -2.26 -13.42 -5.27
N TRP A 7 -2.27 -14.35 -4.33
CA TRP A 7 -2.74 -15.71 -4.52
C TRP A 7 -3.68 -16.10 -3.39
N SER A 8 -4.74 -16.83 -3.74
CA SER A 8 -5.64 -17.52 -2.82
C SER A 8 -6.11 -18.81 -3.46
N GLY A 9 -5.76 -19.95 -2.88
CA GLY A 9 -6.14 -21.26 -3.42
C GLY A 9 -5.21 -22.39 -2.97
N ASN A 10 -5.01 -23.37 -3.85
CA ASN A 10 -4.07 -24.48 -3.59
C ASN A 10 -2.66 -23.93 -3.30
N PRO A 11 -1.93 -24.48 -2.31
CA PRO A 11 -0.64 -23.94 -1.92
C PRO A 11 0.33 -23.85 -3.11
N LYS A 12 0.91 -22.67 -3.30
CA LYS A 12 1.94 -22.38 -4.31
C LYS A 12 3.19 -21.84 -3.65
N TYR A 13 4.33 -22.07 -4.29
CA TYR A 13 5.54 -21.35 -3.90
C TYR A 13 5.39 -19.88 -4.27
N LEU A 14 5.95 -19.00 -3.45
CA LEU A 14 5.88 -17.56 -3.67
C LEU A 14 6.57 -17.17 -5.00
N GLU A 15 7.63 -17.88 -5.39
CA GLU A 15 8.36 -17.65 -6.65
C GLU A 15 7.47 -17.79 -7.91
N GLU A 16 6.44 -18.64 -7.86
CA GLU A 16 5.51 -18.87 -8.99
C GLU A 16 4.74 -17.58 -9.40
N LEU A 17 4.71 -16.57 -8.53
CA LEU A 17 4.17 -15.24 -8.84
C LEU A 17 5.24 -14.14 -8.76
N ILE A 18 6.19 -14.25 -7.83
CA ILE A 18 7.17 -13.19 -7.57
C ILE A 18 8.28 -13.19 -8.62
N CYS A 19 8.79 -14.36 -9.03
CA CYS A 19 10.05 -14.48 -9.77
C CYS A 19 9.91 -15.21 -11.12
N ASP A 20 9.18 -16.32 -11.16
CA ASP A 20 9.23 -17.27 -12.29
C ASP A 20 8.52 -16.82 -13.57
N PRO A 21 7.36 -16.12 -13.51
CA PRO A 21 6.68 -15.73 -14.74
C PRO A 21 7.55 -14.80 -15.62
N GLU A 22 7.41 -14.89 -16.94
CA GLU A 22 8.08 -13.98 -17.88
C GLU A 22 7.78 -12.49 -17.57
N HIS A 23 6.57 -12.22 -17.06
CA HIS A 23 6.15 -10.92 -16.56
C HIS A 23 5.99 -10.94 -15.03
N SER A 24 6.94 -11.54 -14.32
CA SER A 24 6.94 -11.66 -12.86
C SER A 24 6.92 -10.30 -12.16
N LEU A 25 6.62 -10.32 -10.86
CA LEU A 25 6.65 -9.10 -10.05
C LEU A 25 8.05 -8.47 -10.01
N ILE A 26 9.11 -9.31 -10.00
CA ILE A 26 10.50 -8.87 -10.12
C ILE A 26 10.77 -8.20 -11.46
N GLU A 27 10.36 -8.80 -12.58
CA GLU A 27 10.57 -8.16 -13.89
C GLU A 27 9.77 -6.86 -14.02
N GLN A 28 8.53 -6.83 -13.54
CA GLN A 28 7.74 -5.60 -13.51
C GLN A 28 8.30 -4.54 -12.56
N SER A 29 9.18 -4.89 -11.62
CA SER A 29 9.88 -3.91 -10.79
C SER A 29 11.02 -3.22 -11.54
N ARG A 30 11.64 -3.90 -12.53
CA ARG A 30 12.70 -3.37 -13.39
C ARG A 30 12.17 -2.72 -14.67
N HIS A 31 11.15 -3.33 -15.27
CA HIS A 31 10.61 -3.02 -16.59
C HIS A 31 9.08 -3.03 -16.55
N ALA A 32 8.49 -2.09 -15.82
CA ALA A 32 7.04 -1.98 -15.70
C ALA A 32 6.40 -1.57 -17.03
N ALA A 33 5.59 -2.47 -17.61
CA ALA A 33 4.70 -2.14 -18.72
C ALA A 33 3.42 -1.43 -18.24
N SER A 34 2.82 -0.61 -19.11
CA SER A 34 1.51 0.05 -18.92
C SER A 34 1.41 0.87 -17.63
N CYS A 35 2.45 1.63 -17.29
CA CYS A 35 2.52 2.46 -16.08
C CYS A 35 3.31 3.75 -16.30
N SER A 36 3.03 4.78 -15.50
CA SER A 36 3.73 6.08 -15.57
C SER A 36 5.21 6.04 -15.14
N TYR A 37 5.66 4.93 -14.55
CA TYR A 37 7.04 4.71 -14.13
C TYR A 37 7.50 3.37 -14.68
N SER A 38 8.68 3.34 -15.31
CA SER A 38 9.30 2.13 -15.84
C SER A 38 9.97 1.27 -14.76
N VAL A 39 10.28 1.85 -13.59
CA VAL A 39 11.03 1.18 -12.52
C VAL A 39 10.35 1.40 -11.16
N ASN A 40 10.17 0.32 -10.39
CA ASN A 40 9.67 0.30 -9.01
C ASN A 40 10.81 -0.12 -8.05
N ALA A 41 11.70 0.82 -7.73
CA ALA A 41 12.96 0.54 -7.02
C ALA A 41 12.96 0.87 -5.52
N VAL A 42 11.87 1.43 -4.98
CA VAL A 42 11.88 2.09 -3.64
C VAL A 42 11.16 1.27 -2.57
N GLY A 43 11.31 -0.05 -2.69
CA GLY A 43 10.90 -1.03 -1.70
C GLY A 43 10.00 -2.12 -2.25
N PHE A 44 9.87 -3.18 -1.46
CA PHE A 44 8.97 -4.29 -1.73
C PHE A 44 8.45 -4.86 -0.41
N GLY A 45 7.45 -5.73 -0.51
CA GLY A 45 7.10 -6.61 0.58
C GLY A 45 6.27 -7.80 0.12
N ALA A 46 6.25 -8.83 0.96
CA ALA A 46 5.43 -10.00 0.86
C ALA A 46 4.78 -10.31 2.22
N ALA A 47 3.53 -10.76 2.17
CA ALA A 47 2.78 -11.29 3.28
C ALA A 47 2.30 -12.69 2.91
N TRP A 48 2.47 -13.68 3.77
CA TRP A 48 1.95 -15.03 3.54
C TRP A 48 1.38 -15.63 4.83
N TYR A 49 0.46 -16.56 4.65
CA TYR A 49 -0.19 -17.29 5.72
C TYR A 49 0.22 -18.75 5.68
N ASP A 50 0.40 -19.31 6.85
CA ASP A 50 0.73 -20.71 7.10
C ASP A 50 -0.19 -21.21 8.23
N ASP A 51 0.30 -22.03 9.16
CA ASP A 51 -0.50 -22.54 10.30
C ASP A 51 -0.97 -21.46 11.30
N ARG A 52 -0.52 -20.21 11.17
CA ARG A 52 -0.89 -19.09 12.05
C ARG A 52 -1.95 -18.21 11.41
N VAL A 53 -2.86 -17.72 12.24
CA VAL A 53 -3.90 -16.75 11.84
C VAL A 53 -3.29 -15.41 11.39
N THR A 54 -2.15 -15.02 11.94
CA THR A 54 -1.44 -13.79 11.58
C THR A 54 -0.48 -14.04 10.42
N PRO A 55 -0.34 -13.11 9.45
CA PRO A 55 0.62 -13.27 8.36
C PRO A 55 2.06 -13.16 8.85
N CYS A 56 2.96 -13.86 8.17
CA CYS A 56 4.36 -13.51 8.20
C CYS A 56 4.62 -12.38 7.19
N ILE A 57 5.39 -11.36 7.57
CA ILE A 57 5.67 -10.18 6.74
C ILE A 57 7.18 -10.06 6.52
N TYR A 58 7.59 -10.00 5.25
CA TYR A 58 8.94 -9.62 4.85
C TYR A 58 8.87 -8.39 3.93
N LYS A 59 9.57 -7.32 4.27
CA LYS A 59 9.59 -6.07 3.49
C LYS A 59 10.89 -5.31 3.70
N ASP A 60 11.38 -4.66 2.65
CA ASP A 60 12.60 -3.84 2.66
C ASP A 60 12.40 -2.62 1.72
N VAL A 61 13.23 -1.61 1.87
CA VAL A 61 13.28 -0.40 1.04
C VAL A 61 14.16 -0.56 -0.20
N ARG A 62 14.95 -1.63 -0.25
CA ARG A 62 15.80 -1.96 -1.41
C ARG A 62 14.95 -2.36 -2.62
N PRO A 63 15.49 -2.25 -3.84
CA PRO A 63 14.83 -2.82 -5.01
C PRO A 63 14.67 -4.34 -4.87
N ALA A 64 13.47 -4.86 -5.16
CA ALA A 64 13.15 -6.28 -4.99
C ALA A 64 14.14 -7.23 -5.68
N TRP A 65 14.59 -6.84 -6.87
CA TRP A 65 15.51 -7.64 -7.69
C TRP A 65 16.95 -7.69 -7.20
N THR A 66 17.27 -6.97 -6.12
CA THR A 66 18.60 -6.95 -5.50
C THR A 66 18.63 -7.65 -4.15
N ASP A 67 17.49 -8.13 -3.65
CA ASP A 67 17.40 -8.75 -2.33
C ASP A 67 17.50 -10.28 -2.42
N PRO A 68 18.63 -10.90 -2.03
CA PRO A 68 18.77 -12.36 -2.08
C PRO A 68 17.90 -13.08 -1.05
N ASN A 69 17.53 -12.44 0.07
CA ASN A 69 16.65 -13.04 1.07
C ASN A 69 15.22 -13.12 0.54
N LEU A 70 14.76 -12.12 -0.21
CA LEU A 70 13.47 -12.20 -0.90
C LEU A 70 13.42 -13.41 -1.82
N LEU A 71 14.47 -13.63 -2.63
CA LEU A 71 14.55 -14.77 -3.55
C LEU A 71 14.60 -16.10 -2.80
N GLN A 72 15.38 -16.20 -1.72
CA GLN A 72 15.41 -17.41 -0.89
C GLN A 72 14.05 -17.71 -0.25
N LEU A 73 13.37 -16.69 0.29
CA LEU A 73 12.03 -16.85 0.86
C LEU A 73 11.03 -17.23 -0.23
N ALA A 74 11.06 -16.60 -1.40
CA ALA A 74 10.16 -16.89 -2.50
C ALA A 74 10.28 -18.35 -2.97
N HIS A 75 11.51 -18.87 -3.02
CA HIS A 75 11.79 -20.25 -3.42
C HIS A 75 11.32 -21.30 -2.41
N HIS A 76 11.46 -21.03 -1.11
CA HIS A 76 11.22 -22.05 -0.09
C HIS A 76 9.83 -21.97 0.56
N VAL A 77 9.18 -20.80 0.54
CA VAL A 77 7.89 -20.61 1.20
C VAL A 77 6.77 -21.03 0.26
N LYS A 78 5.94 -21.96 0.73
CA LYS A 78 4.71 -22.39 0.08
C LYS A 78 3.50 -21.94 0.89
N ALA A 79 2.54 -21.28 0.26
CA ALA A 79 1.37 -20.75 0.97
C ALA A 79 0.09 -20.82 0.12
N SER A 80 -1.04 -21.03 0.79
CA SER A 80 -2.37 -20.96 0.17
C SER A 80 -2.86 -19.53 -0.05
N VAL A 81 -2.41 -18.60 0.80
CA VAL A 81 -2.74 -17.18 0.70
C VAL A 81 -1.46 -16.36 0.85
N PHE A 82 -1.16 -15.53 -0.14
CA PHE A 82 -0.07 -14.56 -0.03
C PHE A 82 -0.29 -13.34 -0.93
N LEU A 83 0.31 -12.23 -0.52
CA LEU A 83 0.28 -10.94 -1.19
C LEU A 83 1.71 -10.45 -1.36
N ALA A 84 2.06 -9.91 -2.52
CA ALA A 84 3.37 -9.35 -2.80
C ALA A 84 3.23 -8.01 -3.54
N HIS A 85 4.08 -7.05 -3.21
CA HIS A 85 3.98 -5.70 -3.72
C HIS A 85 5.36 -5.08 -3.91
N VAL A 86 5.59 -4.43 -5.06
CA VAL A 86 6.79 -3.61 -5.33
C VAL A 86 6.40 -2.14 -5.44
N ARG A 87 7.16 -1.28 -4.77
CA ARG A 87 6.80 0.11 -4.52
C ARG A 87 7.52 1.05 -5.48
N VAL A 88 6.74 1.99 -6.02
CA VAL A 88 7.22 3.29 -6.49
C VAL A 88 6.64 4.36 -5.57
N SER A 89 7.39 5.42 -5.28
CA SER A 89 6.87 6.52 -4.47
C SER A 89 7.22 7.87 -5.06
N THR A 90 6.23 8.76 -5.03
CA THR A 90 6.33 10.14 -5.49
C THR A 90 6.31 11.15 -4.34
N SER A 91 5.96 10.73 -3.13
CA SER A 91 5.60 11.64 -2.03
C SER A 91 6.05 11.17 -0.65
N ALA A 92 5.76 9.92 -0.27
CA ALA A 92 6.13 9.38 1.03
C ALA A 92 7.59 8.91 1.06
N ALA A 93 8.28 9.17 2.18
CA ALA A 93 9.67 8.82 2.38
C ALA A 93 9.95 7.32 2.10
N THR A 94 11.18 7.03 1.69
CA THR A 94 11.70 5.66 1.55
C THR A 94 11.94 5.08 2.94
N ALA A 95 10.90 4.47 3.50
CA ALA A 95 10.91 3.84 4.81
C ALA A 95 10.23 2.47 4.74
N ARG A 96 10.70 1.53 5.56
CA ARG A 96 10.16 0.16 5.61
C ARG A 96 8.69 0.16 5.99
N ASP A 97 8.27 1.06 6.87
CA ASP A 97 6.87 1.18 7.29
C ASP A 97 5.97 1.67 6.16
N ASN A 98 6.50 2.42 5.20
CA ASN A 98 5.76 2.87 4.01
C ASN A 98 5.64 1.81 2.91
N CYS A 99 6.23 0.63 3.09
CA CYS A 99 6.16 -0.47 2.14
C CYS A 99 4.99 -1.42 2.48
N HIS A 100 4.17 -1.69 1.46
CA HIS A 100 3.16 -2.74 1.50
C HIS A 100 3.80 -4.14 1.58
N PRO A 101 3.07 -5.17 2.06
CA PRO A 101 1.75 -5.08 2.68
C PRO A 101 1.76 -4.45 4.09
N PHE A 102 0.65 -3.82 4.47
CA PHE A 102 0.32 -3.48 5.86
C PHE A 102 -0.36 -4.66 6.54
N SER A 103 -0.27 -4.77 7.87
CA SER A 103 -0.86 -5.90 8.59
C SER A 103 -1.39 -5.52 9.97
N TYR A 104 -2.52 -6.09 10.36
CA TYR A 104 -3.07 -6.00 11.71
C TYR A 104 -3.89 -7.25 12.03
N GLY A 105 -3.53 -7.96 13.11
CA GLY A 105 -4.16 -9.23 13.46
C GLY A 105 -4.07 -10.23 12.30
N ARG A 106 -5.23 -10.69 11.84
CA ARG A 106 -5.35 -11.65 10.73
C ARG A 106 -5.28 -11.04 9.33
N TRP A 107 -5.25 -9.70 9.23
CA TRP A 107 -5.38 -9.01 7.96
C TRP A 107 -4.02 -8.58 7.42
N SER A 108 -3.86 -8.73 6.12
CA SER A 108 -2.83 -8.08 5.31
C SER A 108 -3.49 -7.23 4.23
N PHE A 109 -2.96 -6.04 3.94
CA PHE A 109 -3.54 -5.09 3.00
C PHE A 109 -2.48 -4.45 2.11
N MET A 110 -2.78 -4.33 0.82
CA MET A 110 -1.97 -3.57 -0.13
C MET A 110 -2.84 -2.70 -1.04
N HIS A 111 -2.34 -1.51 -1.36
CA HIS A 111 -3.05 -0.48 -2.12
C HIS A 111 -2.17 0.09 -3.23
N ASN A 112 -2.75 0.25 -4.41
CA ASN A 112 -2.15 0.92 -5.55
C ASN A 112 -3.09 2.04 -6.01
N GLY A 113 -2.72 3.27 -5.69
CA GLY A 113 -3.62 4.39 -5.85
C GLY A 113 -3.14 5.59 -5.07
N MET A 114 -4.04 6.53 -4.84
CA MET A 114 -3.76 7.72 -4.04
C MET A 114 -5.05 8.37 -3.55
N ILE A 115 -4.97 9.07 -2.42
CA ILE A 115 -5.99 10.04 -2.00
C ILE A 115 -5.59 11.43 -2.53
N GLY A 116 -6.50 12.08 -3.26
CA GLY A 116 -6.29 13.40 -3.82
C GLY A 116 -5.98 14.43 -2.73
N GLY A 117 -4.87 15.15 -2.87
CA GLY A 117 -4.48 16.19 -1.92
C GLY A 117 -3.89 15.68 -0.60
N TYR A 118 -3.65 14.38 -0.44
CA TYR A 118 -3.08 13.81 0.79
C TYR A 118 -1.69 14.37 1.12
N ASP A 119 -0.81 14.42 0.11
CA ASP A 119 0.59 14.86 0.24
C ASP A 119 0.85 16.23 -0.39
N ARG A 120 -0.15 17.14 -0.43
CA ARG A 120 -0.01 18.45 -1.10
C ARG A 120 1.14 19.30 -0.50
N VAL A 121 2.34 19.10 -1.02
CA VAL A 121 3.51 19.98 -0.92
C VAL A 121 3.51 20.85 -2.16
N GLN A 122 3.01 22.07 -2.03
CA GLN A 122 2.92 23.02 -3.13
C GLN A 122 4.33 23.54 -3.47
N ARG A 123 4.99 23.00 -4.51
CA ARG A 123 6.14 23.68 -5.13
C ARG A 123 5.62 24.64 -6.21
N ARG A 124 5.78 25.94 -5.96
CA ARG A 124 5.50 27.00 -6.92
C ARG A 124 6.46 26.93 -8.11
N VAL A 125 5.92 27.15 -9.30
CA VAL A 125 6.69 27.73 -10.41
C VAL A 125 5.78 28.77 -11.07
N ASN A 126 6.22 30.04 -11.04
CA ASN A 126 5.67 31.27 -11.65
C ASN A 126 4.64 32.10 -10.84
N ASP A 127 5.19 32.99 -10.01
CA ASP A 127 4.78 34.39 -9.77
C ASP A 127 3.44 34.80 -9.15
N VAL A 128 2.71 33.90 -8.49
CA VAL A 128 1.77 34.33 -7.43
C VAL A 128 1.91 33.43 -6.21
N ILE A 129 2.36 34.02 -5.09
CA ILE A 129 2.29 33.40 -3.77
C ILE A 129 0.87 33.64 -3.26
N HIS A 130 0.00 32.63 -3.34
CA HIS A 130 -1.14 32.57 -2.43
C HIS A 130 -0.87 31.44 -1.44
N ASP A 131 -0.70 31.84 -0.18
CA ASP A 131 -0.49 31.03 1.02
C ASP A 131 0.41 29.80 0.90
N ALA A 132 1.69 30.05 1.10
CA ALA A 132 2.72 29.05 1.39
C ALA A 132 2.60 28.50 2.84
N PHE A 133 1.39 28.22 3.31
CA PHE A 133 1.13 27.37 4.47
C PHE A 133 0.54 26.06 3.94
N TYR A 134 1.40 25.05 3.85
CA TYR A 134 1.08 23.65 3.64
C TYR A 134 -0.33 23.30 4.12
N ASP A 135 -1.27 23.06 3.22
CA ASP A 135 -2.61 22.63 3.60
C ASP A 135 -2.57 21.13 4.01
N GLN A 136 -1.90 20.86 5.12
CA GLN A 136 -1.92 19.56 5.83
C GLN A 136 -3.31 19.28 6.43
N ARG A 137 -4.34 20.12 6.20
CA ARG A 137 -5.65 19.92 6.82
C ARG A 137 -6.27 18.61 6.35
N ILE A 138 -6.09 18.22 5.09
CA ILE A 138 -6.59 16.93 4.59
C ILE A 138 -5.93 15.78 5.35
N LYS A 139 -4.59 15.70 5.35
CA LYS A 139 -3.86 14.62 6.03
C LYS A 139 -4.21 14.55 7.53
N ARG A 140 -4.23 15.69 8.23
CA ARG A 140 -4.57 15.73 9.66
C ARG A 140 -6.00 15.29 9.93
N GLN A 141 -6.96 15.74 9.12
CA GLN A 141 -8.35 15.30 9.24
C GLN A 141 -8.49 13.80 8.99
N ILE A 142 -7.77 13.27 7.99
CA ILE A 142 -7.73 11.83 7.71
C ILE A 142 -7.10 11.06 8.87
N ASP A 143 -5.98 11.51 9.43
CA ASP A 143 -5.34 10.87 10.57
C ASP A 143 -6.29 10.86 11.80
N HIS A 144 -7.13 11.89 11.99
CA HIS A 144 -8.16 11.92 13.04
C HIS A 144 -9.35 10.99 12.80
N MET A 145 -9.49 10.38 11.62
CA MET A 145 -10.51 9.37 11.34
C MET A 145 -10.05 7.97 11.76
N ILE A 146 -8.76 7.79 12.08
CA ILE A 146 -8.23 6.55 12.66
C ILE A 146 -8.80 6.41 14.08
N PRO A 147 -9.41 5.27 14.45
CA PRO A 147 -9.85 5.04 15.82
C PRO A 147 -8.68 5.13 16.80
N ASP A 148 -8.89 5.72 17.98
CA ASP A 148 -7.85 5.89 19.00
C ASP A 148 -7.12 4.59 19.34
N ALA A 149 -7.87 3.47 19.44
CA ALA A 149 -7.32 2.14 19.71
C ALA A 149 -6.35 1.61 18.63
N LEU A 150 -6.36 2.20 17.44
CA LEU A 150 -5.52 1.86 16.31
C LEU A 150 -4.48 2.95 15.99
N PHE A 151 -4.53 4.11 16.66
CA PHE A 151 -3.66 5.23 16.32
C PHE A 151 -2.17 4.91 16.54
N ASP A 152 -1.84 4.17 17.60
CA ASP A 152 -0.47 3.69 17.87
C ASP A 152 0.05 2.69 16.80
N ARG A 153 -0.83 2.22 15.91
CA ARG A 153 -0.47 1.35 14.78
C ARG A 153 -0.15 2.11 13.50
N ARG A 154 -0.29 3.43 13.51
CA ARG A 154 0.11 4.32 12.42
C ARG A 154 1.63 4.53 12.47
N LEU A 155 2.38 3.69 11.76
CA LEU A 155 3.84 3.72 11.78
C LEU A 155 4.43 4.49 10.61
N GLY A 156 3.81 4.37 9.44
CA GLY A 156 4.19 5.07 8.23
C GLY A 156 3.48 6.40 8.06
N THR A 157 3.66 6.97 6.87
CA THR A 157 3.09 8.26 6.46
C THR A 157 2.27 8.17 5.18
N THR A 158 2.06 6.97 4.63
CA THR A 158 1.29 6.79 3.39
C THR A 158 -0.21 6.96 3.61
N ASP A 159 -0.93 7.32 2.56
CA ASP A 159 -2.39 7.22 2.53
C ASP A 159 -2.86 5.77 2.64
N SER A 160 -2.16 4.83 2.02
CA SER A 160 -2.46 3.40 2.06
C SER A 160 -2.65 2.84 3.48
N GLU A 161 -1.75 3.17 4.41
CA GLU A 161 -1.86 2.66 5.78
C GLU A 161 -3.05 3.27 6.50
N VAL A 162 -3.35 4.56 6.27
CA VAL A 162 -4.52 5.19 6.90
C VAL A 162 -5.82 4.60 6.37
N ILE A 163 -5.91 4.33 5.06
CA ILE A 163 -7.06 3.62 4.48
C ILE A 163 -7.28 2.30 5.23
N PHE A 164 -6.22 1.52 5.45
CA PHE A 164 -6.29 0.25 6.16
C PHE A 164 -6.75 0.40 7.61
N LEU A 165 -6.19 1.35 8.36
CA LEU A 165 -6.54 1.58 9.76
C LEU A 165 -7.98 2.09 9.93
N ILE A 166 -8.45 2.96 9.04
CA ILE A 166 -9.85 3.41 9.03
C ILE A 166 -10.79 2.25 8.66
N ALA A 167 -10.41 1.41 7.70
CA ALA A 167 -11.20 0.24 7.31
C ALA A 167 -11.35 -0.75 8.49
N LEU A 168 -10.28 -0.99 9.26
CA LEU A 168 -10.36 -1.77 10.52
C LEU A 168 -11.39 -1.16 11.47
N GLY A 169 -11.34 0.16 11.69
CA GLY A 169 -12.33 0.90 12.49
C GLY A 169 -13.75 0.84 11.95
N CYS A 170 -13.92 0.71 10.64
CA CYS A 170 -15.22 0.56 9.97
C CYS A 170 -15.79 -0.87 10.05
N GLY A 171 -15.10 -1.80 10.71
CA GLY A 171 -15.57 -3.17 10.94
C GLY A 171 -15.03 -4.20 9.95
N LEU A 172 -13.76 -4.08 9.54
CA LEU A 172 -13.12 -5.02 8.61
C LEU A 172 -13.26 -6.47 9.06
N ASP A 173 -13.21 -6.75 10.36
CA ASP A 173 -13.36 -8.10 10.92
C ASP A 173 -14.74 -8.73 10.69
N SER A 174 -15.79 -7.91 10.61
CA SER A 174 -17.19 -8.37 10.54
C SER A 174 -17.79 -8.24 9.14
N GLN A 175 -17.52 -7.14 8.44
CA GLN A 175 -18.07 -6.87 7.11
C GLN A 175 -16.97 -6.31 6.19
N PRO A 176 -16.03 -7.14 5.71
CA PRO A 176 -14.78 -6.67 5.11
C PRO A 176 -14.98 -5.76 3.89
N ILE A 177 -15.90 -6.14 3.00
CA ILE A 177 -16.21 -5.37 1.77
C ILE A 177 -16.86 -4.04 2.14
N PHE A 178 -17.86 -4.05 3.03
CA PHE A 178 -18.56 -2.85 3.46
C PHE A 178 -17.65 -1.88 4.22
N ALA A 179 -16.82 -2.41 5.12
CA ALA A 179 -15.89 -1.61 5.91
C ALA A 179 -14.87 -0.89 5.01
N MET A 180 -14.32 -1.59 4.01
CA MET A 180 -13.42 -0.99 3.02
C MET A 180 -14.16 0.06 2.17
N ALA A 181 -15.34 -0.26 1.64
CA ALA A 181 -16.14 0.68 0.85
C ALA A 181 -16.49 1.95 1.64
N ARG A 182 -16.85 1.80 2.92
CA ARG A 182 -17.13 2.91 3.83
C ARG A 182 -15.88 3.77 4.06
N ALA A 183 -14.74 3.16 4.37
CA ALA A 183 -13.49 3.87 4.57
C ALA A 183 -13.08 4.67 3.32
N VAL A 184 -13.12 4.04 2.14
CA VAL A 184 -12.81 4.68 0.86
C VAL A 184 -13.79 5.82 0.57
N GLY A 185 -15.10 5.63 0.73
CA GLY A 185 -16.10 6.66 0.48
C GLY A 185 -15.98 7.86 1.44
N MET A 186 -15.63 7.63 2.71
CA MET A 186 -15.34 8.70 3.67
C MET A 186 -14.13 9.55 3.24
N LEU A 187 -13.07 8.89 2.75
CA LEU A 187 -11.83 9.55 2.33
C LEU A 187 -11.97 10.26 0.98
N GLU A 188 -12.70 9.66 0.05
CA GLU A 188 -13.04 10.24 -1.26
C GLU A 188 -13.85 11.53 -1.08
N ASN A 189 -14.94 11.49 -0.30
CA ASN A 189 -15.75 12.67 -0.01
C ASN A 189 -14.94 13.78 0.67
N LEU A 190 -14.08 13.43 1.63
CA LEU A 190 -13.19 14.40 2.25
C LEU A 190 -12.20 15.01 1.24
N SER A 191 -11.67 14.21 0.32
CA SER A 191 -10.80 14.70 -0.76
C SER A 191 -11.57 15.65 -1.71
N GLU A 192 -12.77 15.28 -2.15
CA GLU A 192 -13.62 16.08 -3.03
C GLU A 192 -13.97 17.44 -2.42
N THR A 193 -14.46 17.44 -1.19
CA THR A 193 -14.84 18.67 -0.46
C THR A 193 -13.67 19.61 -0.21
N ARG A 194 -12.43 19.10 -0.30
CA ARG A 194 -11.19 19.85 -0.15
C ARG A 194 -10.48 20.13 -1.48
N GLY A 195 -11.10 19.78 -2.61
CA GLY A 195 -10.57 20.04 -3.95
C GLY A 195 -9.38 19.16 -4.35
N GLY A 196 -9.25 17.97 -3.76
CA GLY A 196 -8.30 16.95 -4.19
C GLY A 196 -8.73 16.36 -5.54
N GLN A 197 -7.81 16.31 -6.50
CA GLN A 197 -8.11 15.87 -7.87
C GLN A 197 -6.99 14.98 -8.45
N PRO A 198 -7.32 13.80 -9.02
CA PRO A 198 -8.57 13.08 -8.77
C PRO A 198 -8.74 12.81 -7.26
N ALA A 199 -9.98 12.76 -6.78
CA ALA A 199 -10.26 12.64 -5.36
C ALA A 199 -9.78 11.30 -4.78
N MET A 200 -10.00 10.21 -5.52
CA MET A 200 -9.55 8.88 -5.16
C MET A 200 -9.09 8.13 -6.40
N ARG A 201 -7.97 7.43 -6.28
CA ARG A 201 -7.64 6.29 -7.14
C ARG A 201 -7.46 5.11 -6.23
N PHE A 202 -8.24 4.06 -6.43
CA PHE A 202 -8.24 2.93 -5.51
C PHE A 202 -8.24 1.60 -6.26
N ALA A 203 -7.16 0.85 -6.08
CA ALA A 203 -7.11 -0.58 -6.34
C ALA A 203 -6.40 -1.22 -5.15
N ALA A 204 -7.03 -2.17 -4.49
CA ALA A 204 -6.48 -2.80 -3.30
C ALA A 204 -6.75 -4.30 -3.28
N CYS A 205 -5.96 -5.00 -2.48
CA CYS A 205 -6.13 -6.41 -2.17
C CYS A 205 -5.86 -6.61 -0.68
N TRP A 206 -6.68 -7.44 -0.06
CA TRP A 206 -6.52 -7.85 1.33
C TRP A 206 -6.94 -9.32 1.50
N SER A 207 -6.34 -9.98 2.49
CA SER A 207 -6.52 -11.41 2.83
C SER A 207 -7.90 -11.72 3.37
#